data_AF-A0A7S0QRZ5-F1
#
_entry.id   AF-A0A7S0QRZ5-F1
#
_cell.length_a   1.000
_cell.length_b   1.000
_cell.length_c   1.000
_cell.angle_alpha   90.00
_cell.angle_beta   90.00
_cell.angle_gamma   90.00
#
_symmetry.space_group_name_H-M   'P 1'
#
loop_
_entity.id
_entity.type
_entity.pdbx_description
1 polymer ?
#
loop_
_entity_poly.entity_id
_entity_poly.type
_entity_poly.pdbx_seq_one_letter_code
_entity_poly.pdbx_strand_id
1 'polypeptide(L)'
;RLFMNKILVKSIRIENFKSYNKLIELGPFHQKTNSITGFNGSGKSNLIDAIFFVFGKRASNIRFKKLYELIYRSDSEHHFHSSVSLSFYNRDSCIKQNKNYVNEIYISRQIFSNNISIYYIN
;
A
#
# COMPACT_ATOMS: atom_id res chain seq x y z
N ARG A 1 -4.00 30.93 -9.51
CA ARG A 1 -3.42 30.12 -8.40
C ARG A 1 -3.06 28.76 -8.99
N LEU A 2 -1.78 28.40 -8.93
CA LEU A 2 -1.10 27.33 -9.67
C LEU A 2 -1.80 25.95 -9.62
N PHE A 3 -2.18 25.41 -10.77
CA PHE A 3 -2.44 23.98 -10.92
C PHE A 3 -1.09 23.26 -11.03
N MET A 4 -0.48 22.97 -9.88
CA MET A 4 0.71 22.12 -9.85
C MET A 4 0.31 20.66 -10.09
N ASN A 5 0.94 20.05 -11.09
CA ASN A 5 1.09 18.61 -11.35
C ASN A 5 0.52 17.69 -10.24
N LYS A 6 -0.71 17.21 -10.40
CA LYS A 6 -1.40 16.36 -9.42
C LYS A 6 -1.18 14.88 -9.71
N ILE A 7 -0.40 14.24 -8.86
CA ILE A 7 -0.37 12.79 -8.69
C ILE A 7 -1.39 12.44 -7.60
N LEU A 8 -2.35 11.58 -7.90
CA LEU A 8 -3.44 11.23 -6.99
C LEU A 8 -3.44 9.73 -6.73
N VAL A 9 -3.61 9.31 -5.47
CA VAL A 9 -3.80 7.89 -5.17
C VAL A 9 -5.09 7.41 -5.83
N LYS A 10 -5.01 6.36 -6.64
CA LYS A 10 -6.12 5.72 -7.35
C LYS A 10 -6.71 4.58 -6.54
N SER A 11 -5.89 3.62 -6.14
CA SER A 11 -6.31 2.46 -5.36
C SER A 11 -5.16 1.94 -4.50
N ILE A 12 -5.50 1.09 -3.54
CA ILE A 12 -4.55 0.28 -2.78
C ILE A 12 -4.94 -1.19 -2.90
N ARG A 13 -3.98 -2.05 -3.23
CA ARG A 13 -4.09 -3.51 -3.12
C ARG A 13 -3.31 -3.97 -1.92
N ILE A 14 -3.92 -4.84 -1.11
CA ILE A 14 -3.36 -5.36 0.13
C ILE A 14 -3.54 -6.86 0.10
N GLU A 15 -2.47 -7.60 0.35
CA GLU A 15 -2.49 -9.06 0.40
C GLU A 15 -1.81 -9.55 1.66
N ASN A 16 -2.53 -10.37 2.42
CA ASN A 16 -2.03 -11.06 3.61
C ASN A 16 -1.30 -10.12 4.59
N PHE A 17 -1.80 -8.90 4.81
CA PHE A 17 -1.17 -7.86 5.64
C PHE A 17 -1.92 -7.63 6.93
N LYS A 18 -1.31 -7.92 8.08
CA LYS A 18 -1.88 -7.77 9.43
C LYS A 18 -3.25 -8.42 9.60
N SER A 19 -4.33 -7.64 9.53
CA SER A 19 -5.72 -8.12 9.64
C SER A 19 -6.39 -8.36 8.28
N TYR A 20 -5.71 -8.03 7.18
CA TYR A 20 -6.19 -8.27 5.82
C TYR A 20 -5.71 -9.63 5.35
N ASN A 21 -6.63 -10.58 5.27
CA ASN A 21 -6.38 -11.90 4.71
C ASN A 21 -6.74 -11.92 3.22
N LYS A 22 -5.96 -12.63 2.41
CA LYS A 22 -6.10 -12.70 0.94
C LYS A 22 -5.93 -11.31 0.29
N LEU A 23 -6.09 -11.26 -1.02
CA LEU A 23 -6.03 -10.04 -1.79
C LEU A 23 -7.31 -9.22 -1.61
N ILE A 24 -7.14 -7.95 -1.25
CA ILE A 24 -8.19 -6.95 -1.14
C ILE A 24 -7.76 -5.71 -1.92
N GLU A 25 -8.67 -5.15 -2.72
CA GLU A 25 -8.46 -3.89 -3.42
C GLU A 25 -9.45 -2.83 -2.89
N LEU A 26 -8.93 -1.67 -2.49
CA LEU A 26 -9.73 -0.52 -2.10
C LEU A 26 -9.55 0.60 -3.12
N GLY A 27 -10.67 1.10 -3.64
CA GLY A 27 -10.72 2.14 -4.66
C GLY A 27 -11.77 1.83 -5.73
N PRO A 28 -11.87 2.67 -6.76
CA PRO A 28 -11.08 3.87 -6.98
C PRO A 28 -11.39 4.96 -5.92
N PHE A 29 -10.34 5.63 -5.44
CA PHE A 29 -10.48 6.72 -4.49
C PHE A 29 -10.93 8.00 -5.19
N HIS A 30 -11.70 8.81 -4.47
CA HIS A 30 -12.12 10.11 -4.92
C HIS A 30 -10.93 11.09 -4.92
N GLN A 31 -10.88 11.98 -5.93
CA GLN A 31 -9.73 12.85 -6.19
C GLN A 31 -9.54 14.02 -5.20
N LYS A 32 -10.50 14.21 -4.27
CA LYS A 32 -10.49 15.33 -3.32
C LYS A 32 -10.34 14.84 -1.88
N THR A 33 -11.30 14.06 -1.41
CA THR A 33 -11.41 13.64 -0.01
C THR A 33 -11.96 12.23 0.02
N ASN A 34 -11.37 11.39 0.87
CA ASN A 34 -11.82 10.04 1.18
C ASN A 34 -11.85 9.91 2.71
N SER A 35 -12.81 9.16 3.23
CA SER A 35 -12.95 8.91 4.66
C SER A 35 -12.85 7.41 4.93
N ILE A 36 -12.11 7.02 5.98
CA ILE A 36 -11.99 5.63 6.43
C ILE A 36 -12.81 5.49 7.71
N THR A 37 -13.90 4.72 7.66
CA THR A 37 -14.84 4.54 8.77
C THR A 37 -15.09 3.06 9.05
N GLY A 38 -15.59 2.72 10.24
CA GLY A 38 -15.88 1.34 10.64
C GLY A 38 -15.71 1.10 12.14
N PHE A 39 -16.18 -0.04 12.65
CA PHE A 39 -16.12 -0.40 14.07
C PHE A 39 -14.69 -0.61 14.59
N ASN A 40 -14.50 -0.57 15.91
CA ASN A 40 -13.21 -0.89 16.52
C ASN A 40 -12.80 -2.33 16.16
N GLY A 41 -11.51 -2.53 15.86
CA GLY A 41 -10.99 -3.82 15.40
C GLY A 41 -11.16 -4.12 13.90
N SER A 42 -11.87 -3.29 13.12
CA SER A 42 -12.14 -3.55 11.69
C SER A 42 -10.94 -3.35 10.73
N GLY A 43 -9.72 -3.19 11.25
CA GLY A 43 -8.52 -3.03 10.42
C GLY A 43 -8.19 -1.61 9.92
N LYS A 44 -8.96 -0.57 10.29
CA LYS A 44 -8.72 0.82 9.84
C LYS A 44 -7.29 1.32 10.06
N SER A 45 -6.72 1.09 11.24
CA SER A 45 -5.32 1.47 11.52
C SER A 45 -4.32 0.64 10.73
N ASN A 46 -4.65 -0.64 10.44
CA ASN A 46 -3.82 -1.51 9.62
C ASN A 46 -3.80 -1.06 8.15
N LEU A 47 -4.88 -0.43 7.65
CA LEU A 47 -4.89 0.21 6.33
C LEU A 47 -3.88 1.35 6.26
N ILE A 48 -3.86 2.20 7.29
CA ILE A 48 -2.89 3.29 7.39
C ILE A 48 -1.47 2.74 7.50
N ASP A 49 -1.27 1.67 8.27
CA ASP A 49 0.01 0.98 8.36
C ASP A 49 0.45 0.39 7.02
N ALA A 50 -0.47 -0.15 6.21
CA ALA A 50 -0.18 -0.66 4.87
C ALA A 50 0.32 0.47 3.95
N ILE A 51 -0.31 1.66 4.01
CA ILE A 51 0.13 2.84 3.27
C ILE A 51 1.54 3.27 3.71
N PHE A 52 1.81 3.34 5.02
CA PHE A 52 3.15 3.68 5.53
C PHE A 52 4.21 2.64 5.18
N PHE A 53 3.82 1.37 5.16
CA PHE A 53 4.67 0.26 4.77
C PHE A 53 5.17 0.42 3.32
N VAL A 54 4.29 0.77 2.38
CA VAL A 54 4.66 1.06 0.98
C VAL A 54 5.59 2.26 0.87
N PHE A 55 5.34 3.34 1.62
CA PHE A 55 6.20 4.53 1.57
C PHE A 55 7.53 4.40 2.31
N GLY A 56 7.84 3.24 2.90
CA GLY A 56 9.10 3.01 3.59
C GLY A 56 9.29 3.82 4.87
N LYS A 57 8.23 4.46 5.40
CA LYS A 57 8.29 5.04 6.75
C LYS A 57 8.52 3.90 7.74
N ARG A 58 9.55 4.05 8.58
CA ARG A 58 10.13 2.94 9.35
C ARG A 58 9.05 2.15 10.09
N ALA A 59 9.15 0.83 9.99
CA ALA A 59 8.48 -0.11 10.88
C ALA A 59 8.82 0.12 12.37
N SER A 60 9.84 0.92 12.69
CA SER A 60 10.14 1.36 14.06
C SER A 60 9.03 2.19 14.70
N ASN A 61 8.15 2.83 13.91
CA ASN A 61 6.92 3.47 14.41
C ASN A 61 5.71 2.52 14.36
N ILE A 62 5.86 1.36 13.74
CA ILE A 62 4.85 0.32 13.55
C ILE A 62 5.14 -0.83 14.54
N ARG A 63 5.36 -0.56 15.83
CA ARG A 63 5.34 -1.52 16.98
C ARG A 63 6.02 -2.91 16.87
N PHE A 64 6.60 -3.31 15.75
CA PHE A 64 7.03 -4.68 15.43
C PHE A 64 8.53 -4.67 15.15
N LYS A 65 9.24 -5.61 15.77
CA LYS A 65 10.71 -5.69 15.69
C LYS A 65 11.17 -6.33 14.38
N LYS A 66 10.32 -7.14 13.74
CA LYS A 66 10.66 -7.87 12.51
C LYS A 66 9.57 -7.66 11.44
N LEU A 67 9.99 -7.44 10.20
CA LEU A 67 9.06 -7.10 9.11
C LEU A 67 8.09 -8.24 8.79
N TYR A 68 8.49 -9.51 8.92
CA TYR A 68 7.58 -10.64 8.68
C TYR A 68 6.35 -10.64 9.61
N GLU A 69 6.40 -9.94 10.75
CA GLU A 69 5.28 -9.86 11.70
C GLU A 69 4.10 -9.07 11.12
N LEU A 70 4.31 -8.37 10.01
CA LEU A 70 3.26 -7.71 9.24
C LEU A 70 2.47 -8.70 8.35
N ILE A 71 2.93 -9.94 8.18
CA ILE A 71 2.20 -10.97 7.42
C ILE A 71 1.01 -11.45 8.27
N TYR A 72 -0.16 -11.55 7.65
CA TYR A 72 -1.39 -12.07 8.26
C TYR A 72 -1.14 -13.48 8.83
N ARG A 73 -1.65 -13.70 10.04
CA ARG A 73 -1.57 -14.99 10.74
C ARG A 73 -2.91 -15.31 11.40
N SER A 74 -3.37 -16.54 11.20
CA SER A 74 -4.44 -17.16 11.98
C SER A 74 -4.07 -18.61 12.27
N ASP A 75 -4.79 -19.26 13.19
CA ASP A 75 -4.52 -20.64 13.58
C ASP A 75 -4.68 -21.63 12.42
N SER A 76 -5.53 -21.29 11.45
CA SER A 76 -5.87 -22.13 10.29
C SER A 76 -5.12 -21.79 9.00
N GLU A 77 -4.43 -20.66 8.92
CA GLU A 77 -3.81 -20.19 7.67
C GLU A 77 -2.40 -19.63 7.90
N HIS A 78 -1.47 -20.06 7.06
CA HIS A 78 -0.08 -19.63 7.11
C HIS A 78 0.35 -19.10 5.75
N HIS A 79 0.63 -17.79 5.71
CA HIS A 79 1.16 -17.12 4.52
C HIS A 79 2.66 -16.92 4.63
N PHE A 80 3.38 -17.14 3.54
CA PHE A 80 4.83 -16.94 3.47
C PHE A 80 5.23 -15.53 3.02
N HIS A 81 4.26 -14.71 2.61
CA HIS A 81 4.50 -13.35 2.15
C HIS A 81 3.29 -12.45 2.40
N SER A 82 3.54 -11.14 2.33
CA SER A 82 2.53 -10.09 2.26
C SER A 82 2.95 -9.04 1.24
N SER A 83 1.97 -8.49 0.53
CA SER A 83 2.20 -7.45 -0.47
C SER A 83 1.25 -6.28 -0.24
N VAL A 84 1.74 -5.07 -0.50
CA VAL A 84 0.91 -3.87 -0.57
C VAL A 84 1.34 -3.06 -1.78
N SER A 85 0.37 -2.62 -2.58
CA SER A 85 0.57 -1.83 -3.78
C SER A 85 -0.32 -0.60 -3.78
N LEU A 86 0.27 0.57 -3.99
CA LEU A 86 -0.46 1.82 -4.24
C LEU A 86 -0.41 2.13 -5.73
N SER A 87 -1.57 2.37 -6.34
CA SER A 87 -1.66 2.91 -7.68
C SER A 87 -1.94 4.41 -7.64
N PHE A 88 -1.37 5.14 -8.58
CA PHE A 88 -1.49 6.60 -8.67
C PHE A 88 -1.87 7.02 -10.09
N TYR A 89 -2.80 7.96 -10.21
CA TYR A 89 -3.07 8.69 -11.45
C TYR A 89 -2.07 9.83 -11.62
N ASN A 90 -1.37 9.85 -12.75
CA ASN A 90 -0.49 10.93 -13.19
C ASN A 90 -1.23 11.86 -14.15
N ARG A 91 -2.19 12.63 -13.62
CA ARG A 91 -3.17 13.38 -14.43
C ARG A 91 -2.54 14.40 -15.38
N ASP A 92 -1.45 15.02 -14.95
CA ASP A 92 -0.79 16.09 -15.70
C ASP A 92 0.42 15.59 -16.48
N SER A 93 0.51 14.26 -16.67
CA SER A 93 1.62 13.61 -17.36
C SER A 93 2.98 14.13 -16.85
N CYS A 94 3.13 14.36 -15.54
CA CYS A 94 4.35 14.95 -15.02
C CYS A 94 5.48 13.92 -14.84
N ILE A 95 5.12 12.64 -14.76
CA ILE A 95 6.07 11.53 -14.66
C ILE A 95 6.32 10.89 -16.03
N LYS A 96 7.60 10.75 -16.36
CA LYS A 96 8.12 10.08 -17.54
C LYS A 96 8.77 8.75 -17.16
N GLN A 97 8.51 7.71 -17.94
CA GLN A 97 9.20 6.44 -17.88
C GLN A 97 9.66 6.08 -19.29
N ASN A 98 10.95 5.73 -19.47
CA ASN A 98 11.53 5.42 -20.78
C ASN A 98 11.23 6.48 -21.86
N LYS A 99 11.33 7.77 -21.51
CA LYS A 99 11.02 8.95 -22.35
C LYS A 99 9.53 9.18 -22.67
N ASN A 100 8.63 8.26 -22.30
CA ASN A 100 7.18 8.38 -22.50
C ASN A 100 6.48 8.83 -21.21
N TYR A 101 5.39 9.58 -21.36
CA TYR A 101 4.52 9.91 -20.24
C TYR A 101 3.66 8.72 -19.86
N VAL A 102 3.64 8.37 -18.58
CA VAL A 102 2.80 7.29 -18.05
C VAL A 102 1.57 7.89 -17.38
N ASN A 103 0.39 7.32 -17.61
CA ASN A 103 -0.84 7.81 -16.97
C ASN A 103 -1.04 7.24 -15.57
N GLU A 104 -0.41 6.10 -15.28
CA GLU A 104 -0.52 5.41 -14.00
C GLU A 104 0.84 4.92 -13.53
N ILE A 105 1.02 4.96 -12.22
CA ILE A 105 2.23 4.50 -11.54
C ILE A 105 1.82 3.61 -10.41
N TYR A 106 2.58 2.55 -10.22
CA TYR A 106 2.40 1.62 -9.13
C TYR A 106 3.66 1.60 -8.27
N ILE A 107 3.47 1.71 -6.96
CA ILE A 107 4.53 1.52 -5.97
C ILE A 107 4.09 0.36 -5.10
N SER A 108 4.87 -0.71 -5.12
CA SER A 108 4.57 -1.92 -4.37
C SER A 108 5.72 -2.29 -3.45
N ARG A 109 5.37 -2.87 -2.30
CA ARG A 109 6.34 -3.46 -1.39
C ARG A 109 5.85 -4.85 -0.99
N GLN A 110 6.74 -5.82 -1.07
CA GLN A 110 6.50 -7.20 -0.67
C GLN A 110 7.47 -7.59 0.43
N ILE A 111 6.97 -8.33 1.42
CA ILE A 111 7.79 -8.95 2.47
C ILE A 111 7.58 -10.46 2.47
N PHE A 112 8.62 -11.19 2.81
CA PHE A 112 8.63 -12.64 2.92
C PHE A 112 8.95 -13.08 4.35
N SER A 113 8.57 -14.31 4.70
CA SER A 113 8.79 -14.91 6.02
C SER A 113 10.27 -14.95 6.43
N ASN A 114 11.18 -14.96 5.46
CA ASN A 114 12.64 -14.87 5.65
C ASN A 114 13.14 -13.42 5.90
N ASN A 115 12.25 -12.46 6.17
CA ASN A 115 12.54 -11.03 6.35
C ASN A 115 13.06 -10.29 5.11
N ILE A 116 13.08 -10.92 3.92
CA ILE A 116 13.39 -10.18 2.69
C ILE A 116 12.23 -9.23 2.39
N SER A 117 12.58 -7.99 2.08
CA SER A 117 11.64 -6.93 1.67
C SER A 117 12.07 -6.40 0.31
N ILE A 118 11.17 -6.43 -0.68
CA ILE A 118 11.43 -6.00 -2.05
C ILE A 118 10.48 -4.87 -2.41
N TYR A 119 11.00 -3.83 -3.06
CA TYR A 119 10.19 -2.77 -3.65
C TYR A 119 10.09 -2.98 -5.16
N TYR A 120 8.89 -2.75 -5.69
CA TYR A 120 8.62 -2.74 -7.11
C TYR A 120 8.03 -1.39 -7.50
N ILE A 121 8.52 -0.83 -8.60
CA ILE A 121 7.99 0.40 -9.20
C ILE A 121 7.77 0.11 -10.68
N ASN A 122 6.61 0.52 -11.19
CA ASN A 122 6.28 0.55 -12.60
C ASN A 122 5.43 1.78 -12.89
#